data_AF-A0A7W1YKQ3-F1
#
_entry.id   AF-A0A7W1YKQ3-F1
#
_cell.length_a   1.000
_cell.length_b   1.000
_cell.length_c   1.000
_cell.angle_alpha   90.00
_cell.angle_beta   90.00
_cell.angle_gamma   90.00
#
_symmetry.space_group_name_H-M   'P 1'
#
loop_
_entity.id
_entity.type
_entity.pdbx_description
1 polymer ?
#
loop_
_entity_poly.entity_id
_entity_poly.type
_entity_poly.pdbx_seq_one_letter_code
_entity_poly.pdbx_strand_id
1 'polypeptide(L)'
;MPITGLPNPHLHRLCRKCRRWHESDEGSLCAPTIAGPLSFLRNLRATAMDDETVQHFVCFACQKPKGMSPLLKIMLAVAVAGLVAGLASWFHLIDYILPP
;
A
#
# COMPACT_ATOMS: atom_id res chain seq x y z
N MET A 1 -15.26 -24.78 13.59
CA MET A 1 -16.54 -25.49 13.84
C MET A 1 -17.48 -25.15 12.68
N PRO A 2 -18.15 -26.10 12.04
CA PRO A 2 -19.10 -25.77 10.97
C PRO A 2 -20.31 -25.06 11.59
N ILE A 3 -20.53 -23.80 11.22
CA ILE A 3 -21.70 -23.04 11.67
C ILE A 3 -22.92 -23.63 10.96
N THR A 4 -23.72 -24.42 11.68
CA THR A 4 -25.00 -24.96 11.23
C THR A 4 -26.05 -23.87 11.30
N GLY A 5 -26.04 -22.96 10.32
CA GLY A 5 -27.00 -21.87 10.20
C GLY A 5 -26.63 -20.94 9.06
N LEU A 6 -27.62 -20.32 8.40
CA LEU A 6 -27.31 -19.25 7.46
C LEU A 6 -26.54 -18.13 8.19
N PRO A 7 -25.43 -17.63 7.64
CA PRO A 7 -24.67 -16.57 8.28
C PRO A 7 -25.56 -15.34 8.45
N ASN A 8 -25.73 -14.90 9.70
CA ASN A 8 -26.43 -13.66 9.99
C ASN A 8 -25.58 -12.48 9.43
N PRO A 9 -26.08 -11.71 8.46
CA PRO A 9 -25.32 -10.63 7.82
C PRO A 9 -25.01 -9.46 8.76
N HIS A 10 -25.68 -9.40 9.92
CA HIS A 10 -25.36 -8.41 10.97
C HIS A 10 -24.14 -8.79 11.82
N LEU A 11 -23.83 -10.08 11.91
CA LEU A 11 -22.73 -10.60 12.73
C LEU A 11 -21.52 -11.03 11.89
N HIS A 12 -21.79 -11.54 10.69
CA HIS A 12 -20.75 -12.05 9.80
C HIS A 12 -20.56 -11.13 8.61
N ARG A 13 -19.30 -10.87 8.26
CA ARG A 13 -18.94 -10.13 7.06
C ARG A 13 -18.17 -11.02 6.09
N LEU A 14 -18.45 -10.84 4.79
CA LEU A 14 -17.75 -11.56 3.75
C LEU A 14 -16.44 -10.83 3.41
N CYS A 15 -15.31 -11.52 3.57
CA CYS A 15 -14.02 -10.95 3.18
C CYS A 15 -13.92 -10.79 1.66
N ARG A 16 -13.63 -9.59 1.17
CA ARG A 16 -13.53 -9.30 -0.28
C ARG A 16 -12.43 -10.10 -0.99
N LYS A 17 -11.36 -10.46 -0.28
CA LYS A 17 -10.19 -11.17 -0.87
C LYS A 17 -10.39 -12.69 -0.92
N CYS A 18 -10.64 -13.35 0.21
CA CYS A 18 -10.76 -14.80 0.27
C CYS A 18 -12.20 -15.32 0.05
N ARG A 19 -13.20 -14.43 0.01
CA ARG A 19 -14.63 -14.74 -0.14
C ARG A 19 -15.16 -15.75 0.89
N ARG A 20 -14.58 -15.76 2.10
CA ARG A 20 -15.07 -16.52 3.25
C ARG A 20 -15.81 -15.60 4.21
N TRP A 21 -16.79 -16.16 4.91
CA TRP A 21 -17.49 -15.49 6.02
C TRP A 21 -16.59 -15.49 7.24
N HIS A 22 -16.56 -14.35 7.91
CA HIS A 22 -15.77 -14.08 9.11
C HIS A 22 -16.62 -13.32 10.10
N GLU A 23 -16.32 -13.47 11.39
CA GLU A 23 -16.88 -12.61 12.43
C GLU A 23 -16.36 -11.17 12.26
N SER A 24 -17.15 -10.19 12.72
CA SER A 24 -16.81 -8.77 12.51
C SER A 24 -15.50 -8.33 13.17
N ASP A 25 -15.05 -9.05 14.19
CA ASP A 25 -13.80 -8.85 14.94
C ASP A 25 -12.58 -9.56 14.32
N GLU A 26 -12.76 -10.48 13.37
CA GLU A 26 -11.67 -11.16 12.64
C GLU A 26 -11.08 -10.32 11.48
N GLY A 27 -11.49 -9.06 11.35
CA GLY A 27 -11.02 -8.16 10.32
C GLY A 27 -11.37 -6.71 10.58
N SER A 28 -11.14 -5.88 9.57
CA SER A 28 -11.56 -4.48 9.60
C SER A 28 -12.07 -4.04 8.23
N LEU A 29 -12.83 -2.95 8.26
CA LEU A 29 -13.20 -2.21 7.07
C LEU A 29 -11.96 -1.49 6.55
N CYS A 30 -11.51 -1.88 5.36
CA CYS A 30 -10.36 -1.29 4.70
C CYS A 30 -10.81 -0.63 3.41
N ALA A 31 -10.25 0.54 3.10
CA ALA A 31 -10.31 1.08 1.76
C ALA A 31 -9.66 0.08 0.78
N PRO A 32 -10.19 -0.06 -0.45
CA PRO A 32 -9.61 -0.94 -1.44
C PRO A 32 -8.16 -0.51 -1.71
N THR A 33 -7.22 -1.43 -1.52
CA THR A 33 -5.85 -1.23 -1.99
C THR A 33 -5.88 -1.20 -3.52
N ILE A 34 -5.93 -0.01 -4.10
CA ILE A 34 -5.82 0.21 -5.53
C ILE A 34 -4.36 -0.10 -5.91
N ALA A 35 -4.12 -1.26 -6.51
CA ALA A 35 -2.80 -1.63 -6.99
C ALA A 35 -2.62 -1.15 -8.44
N GLY A 36 -1.55 -0.41 -8.71
CA GLY A 36 -1.20 0.07 -10.05
C GLY A 36 -0.25 1.27 -10.02
N PRO A 37 0.35 1.64 -11.16
CA PRO A 37 1.29 2.77 -11.24
C PRO A 37 0.64 4.12 -10.86
N LEU A 38 -0.70 4.22 -10.96
CA LEU A 38 -1.49 5.40 -10.60
C LEU A 38 -2.13 5.30 -9.20
N SER A 39 -1.73 4.32 -8.39
CA SER A 39 -2.27 4.10 -7.04
C SER A 39 -2.11 5.32 -6.13
N PHE A 40 -0.98 6.02 -6.25
CA PHE A 40 -0.70 7.24 -5.48
C PHE A 40 -1.72 8.37 -5.76
N LEU A 41 -2.00 8.64 -7.05
CA LEU A 41 -2.96 9.67 -7.45
C LEU A 41 -4.39 9.35 -7.01
N ARG A 42 -4.77 8.07 -7.06
CA ARG A 42 -6.09 7.64 -6.59
C ARG A 42 -6.21 7.64 -5.07
N ASN A 43 -5.14 7.31 -4.35
CA ASN A 43 -5.11 7.45 -2.88
C ASN A 43 -5.24 8.92 -2.46
N LEU A 44 -4.52 9.83 -3.11
CA LEU A 44 -4.65 11.27 -2.87
C LEU A 44 -6.07 11.77 -3.12
N ARG A 45 -6.71 11.31 -4.19
CA ARG A 45 -8.10 11.64 -4.49
C ARG A 45 -9.07 11.06 -3.46
N ALA A 46 -8.87 9.82 -3.03
CA ALA A 46 -9.71 9.18 -2.02
C ALA A 46 -9.62 9.91 -0.67
N THR A 47 -8.42 10.33 -0.25
CA THR A 47 -8.23 11.15 0.95
C THR A 47 -8.80 12.55 0.82
N ALA A 48 -8.88 13.11 -0.39
CA ALA A 48 -9.43 14.45 -0.62
C ALA A 48 -10.95 14.48 -0.71
N MET A 49 -11.61 13.36 -1.02
CA MET A 49 -13.06 13.30 -1.25
C MET A 49 -13.85 12.60 -0.13
N ASP A 50 -13.19 12.17 0.95
CA ASP A 50 -13.82 11.55 2.14
C ASP A 50 -14.88 10.49 1.78
N ASP A 51 -14.59 9.70 0.75
CA ASP A 51 -15.55 8.80 0.15
C ASP A 51 -15.61 7.50 0.96
N GLU A 52 -16.27 7.54 2.12
CA GLU A 52 -16.46 6.40 3.03
C GLU A 52 -17.26 5.25 2.40
N THR A 53 -17.93 5.51 1.26
CA THR A 53 -18.82 4.57 0.58
C THR A 53 -18.11 3.36 -0.02
N VAL A 54 -16.77 3.36 -0.11
CA VAL A 54 -16.00 2.30 -0.78
C VAL A 54 -15.25 1.38 0.20
N GLN A 55 -15.53 1.43 1.50
CA GLN A 55 -14.85 0.54 2.45
C GLN A 55 -15.38 -0.89 2.34
N HIS A 56 -14.47 -1.86 2.25
CA HIS A 56 -14.81 -3.29 2.19
C HIS A 56 -14.19 -4.04 3.35
N PHE A 57 -14.91 -5.04 3.86
CA PHE A 57 -14.39 -5.90 4.91
C PHE A 57 -13.29 -6.81 4.37
N VAL A 58 -12.15 -6.82 5.05
CA VAL A 58 -11.02 -7.71 4.76
C VAL A 58 -10.55 -8.33 6.06
N CYS A 59 -10.46 -9.66 6.13
CA CYS A 59 -9.95 -10.36 7.32
C CYS A 59 -8.45 -10.11 7.55
N PHE A 60 -7.99 -10.16 8.80
CA PHE A 60 -6.60 -9.85 9.15
C PHE A 60 -5.57 -10.71 8.41
N ALA A 61 -5.88 -11.98 8.15
CA ALA A 61 -5.04 -12.86 7.34
C ALA A 61 -4.80 -12.31 5.91
N CYS A 62 -5.82 -11.70 5.32
CA CYS A 62 -5.80 -11.12 3.98
C CYS A 62 -5.37 -9.64 3.97
N GLN A 63 -5.30 -8.98 5.12
CA GLN A 63 -4.81 -7.60 5.26
C GLN A 63 -3.30 -7.50 5.17
N LYS A 64 -2.56 -8.62 5.30
CA LYS A 64 -1.09 -8.62 5.20
C LYS A 64 -0.65 -7.70 4.05
N PRO A 65 0.02 -6.57 4.35
CA PRO A 65 0.49 -5.69 3.31
C PRO A 65 1.38 -6.54 2.42
N LYS A 66 1.13 -6.53 1.11
CA LYS A 66 2.11 -7.07 0.17
C LYS A 66 3.37 -6.26 0.45
N GLY A 67 4.33 -6.89 1.12
CA GLY A 67 5.62 -6.28 1.40
C GLY A 67 6.16 -5.67 0.12
N MET A 68 6.87 -4.55 0.26
CA MET A 68 7.43 -3.81 -0.86
C MET A 68 8.09 -4.78 -1.84
N SER A 69 7.66 -4.74 -3.11
CA SER A 69 8.12 -5.69 -4.11
C SER A 69 9.67 -5.63 -4.19
N PRO A 70 10.35 -6.77 -4.38
CA PRO A 70 11.81 -6.79 -4.42
C PRO A 70 12.35 -5.87 -5.53
N LEU A 71 11.62 -5.74 -6.64
CA LEU A 71 11.94 -4.80 -7.72
C LEU A 71 11.86 -3.34 -7.28
N LEU A 72 10.86 -2.94 -6.49
CA LEU A 72 10.75 -1.56 -6.01
C LEU A 72 11.90 -1.23 -5.05
N LYS A 73 12.36 -2.19 -4.24
CA LYS A 73 13.55 -2.03 -3.38
C LYS A 73 14.81 -1.78 -4.22
N ILE A 74 15.01 -2.55 -5.30
CA ILE A 74 16.16 -2.39 -6.19
C ILE A 74 16.12 -1.04 -6.90
N MET A 75 14.96 -0.67 -7.46
CA MET A 75 14.78 0.62 -8.14
C MET A 75 15.07 1.80 -7.21
N LEU A 76 14.58 1.74 -5.95
CA LEU A 76 14.86 2.76 -4.95
C LEU A 76 16.36 2.84 -4.63
N ALA A 77 17.03 1.70 -4.46
CA ALA A 77 18.46 1.66 -4.18
C ALA A 77 19.29 2.26 -5.33
N VAL A 78 18.96 1.94 -6.58
CA VAL A 78 19.63 2.50 -7.77
C VAL A 78 19.39 4.01 -7.88
N ALA A 79 18.16 4.47 -7.63
CA ALA A 79 17.84 5.89 -7.66
C ALA A 79 18.63 6.68 -6.60
N VAL A 80 18.72 6.16 -5.37
CA VAL A 80 19.49 6.78 -4.29
C VAL A 80 20.99 6.79 -4.63
N ALA A 81 21.54 5.67 -5.11
CA ALA A 81 22.95 5.59 -5.49
C ALA A 81 23.30 6.57 -6.62
N GLY A 82 22.44 6.71 -7.64
CA GLY A 82 22.62 7.66 -8.72
C GLY A 82 22.61 9.12 -8.24
N LEU A 83 21.72 9.45 -7.28
CA LEU A 83 21.63 10.79 -6.72
C LEU A 83 22.89 11.15 -5.91
N VAL A 84 23.40 10.21 -5.10
CA VAL A 84 24.65 10.40 -4.35
C VAL A 84 25.84 10.57 -5.29
N ALA A 85 25.96 9.74 -6.33
CA ALA A 85 27.05 9.86 -7.31
C ALA A 85 26.97 11.18 -8.10
N GLY A 86 25.77 11.60 -8.48
CA GLY A 86 25.54 12.89 -9.16
C GLY A 86 25.95 14.08 -8.29
N LEU A 87 25.56 14.08 -7.01
CA LEU A 87 25.96 15.13 -6.08
C LEU A 87 27.48 15.15 -5.86
N ALA A 88 28.12 13.99 -5.68
CA ALA A 88 29.57 13.92 -5.52
C ALA A 88 30.33 14.47 -6.73
N SER A 89 29.87 14.14 -7.95
CA SER A 89 30.44 14.69 -9.19
C SER A 89 30.26 16.21 -9.27
N TRP A 90 29.10 16.72 -8.89
CA TRP A 90 28.82 18.16 -8.85
C TRP A 90 29.74 18.91 -7.88
N PHE A 91 29.99 18.36 -6.68
CA PHE A 91 30.91 18.96 -5.71
C PHE A 91 32.35 19.03 -6.25
N HIS A 92 32.85 17.94 -6.86
CA HIS A 92 34.17 17.96 -7.49
C HIS A 92 34.31 18.98 -8.62
N LEU A 93 33.22 19.23 -9.35
CA LEU A 93 33.20 20.19 -10.44
C LEU A 93 33.21 21.63 -9.93
N ILE A 94 32.58 21.90 -8.78
CA ILE A 94 32.65 23.19 -8.08
C ILE A 94 34.08 23.46 -7.58
N ASP A 95 34.72 22.47 -6.95
CA ASP A 95 36.09 22.62 -6.42
C ASP A 95 37.11 22.91 -7.54
N TYR A 96 36.85 22.43 -8.77
CA TYR A 96 37.69 22.73 -9.93
C TYR A 96 37.49 24.15 -10.48
N ILE A 97 36.27 24.69 -10.38
CA ILE A 97 35.91 26.01 -10.94
C ILE A 97 36.29 27.15 -9.98
N LEU A 98 36.19 26.93 -8.66
CA LEU A 98 36.61 27.89 -7.64
C LEU A 98 37.78 27.32 -6.83
N PRO A 99 39.03 27.44 -7.33
CA PRO A 99 40.18 27.23 -6.47
C PRO A 99 40.20 28.32 -5.38
N PRO A 100 40.73 28.01 -4.18
CA PRO A 100 40.77 28.93 -3.04
C PRO A 100 41.61 30.19 -3.31
#